data_AF-A0A0X3BNC2-F1
#
_entry.id   AF-A0A0X3BNC2-F1
#
_cell.length_a   1.000
_cell.length_b   1.000
_cell.length_c   1.000
_cell.angle_alpha   90.00
_cell.angle_beta   90.00
_cell.angle_gamma   90.00
#
_symmetry.space_group_name_H-M   'P 1'
#
loop_
_entity.id
_entity.type
_entity.pdbx_description
1 polymer ?
#
loop_
_entity_poly.entity_id
_entity_poly.type
_entity_poly.pdbx_seq_one_letter_code
_entity_poly.pdbx_strand_id
1 'polypeptide(L)'
;MESPDSISSKQVGVRLPGHLYRWLREKVDSGEYPNMAQSVIGELTKARTLEEVRRRESPYYSIREEEPLVRMVNERIEGFRRELLDEVERRRRG
;
A
#
# COMPACT_ATOMS: atom_id res chain seq x y z
N MET A 1 8.47 42.60 -24.95
CA MET A 1 9.36 41.45 -24.73
C MET A 1 9.12 41.01 -23.30
N GLU A 2 8.41 39.89 -23.11
CA GLU A 2 8.22 39.31 -21.77
C GLU A 2 9.56 38.79 -21.27
N SER A 3 9.96 39.25 -20.08
CA SER A 3 11.14 38.78 -19.38
C SER A 3 11.01 37.28 -19.09
N PRO A 4 12.08 36.48 -19.20
CA PRO A 4 12.02 35.07 -18.84
C PRO A 4 11.73 34.95 -17.34
N ASP A 5 10.61 34.31 -17.00
CA ASP A 5 10.28 33.90 -15.64
C ASP A 5 11.51 33.22 -15.05
N SER A 6 12.04 33.79 -13.95
CA SER A 6 13.18 33.19 -13.28
C SER A 6 12.72 31.85 -12.69
N ILE A 7 13.02 30.76 -13.39
CA ILE A 7 12.76 29.41 -12.91
C ILE A 7 13.63 29.22 -11.66
N SER A 8 13.03 29.43 -10.49
CA SER A 8 13.67 29.18 -9.20
C SER A 8 13.88 27.68 -9.07
N SER A 9 15.06 27.20 -9.48
CA SER A 9 15.48 25.81 -9.34
C SER A 9 15.75 25.53 -7.87
N LYS A 10 14.69 25.21 -7.11
CA LYS A 10 14.82 24.74 -5.74
C LYS A 10 15.54 23.40 -5.76
N GLN A 11 16.85 23.44 -5.52
CA GLN A 11 17.67 22.24 -5.43
C GLN A 11 17.32 21.50 -4.14
N VAL A 12 16.90 20.23 -4.27
CA VAL A 12 16.59 19.35 -3.14
C VAL A 12 17.62 18.24 -3.11
N GLY A 13 18.39 18.15 -2.03
CA GLY A 13 19.29 17.03 -1.78
C GLY A 13 18.55 15.86 -1.15
N VAL A 14 18.78 14.64 -1.65
CA VAL A 14 18.20 13.41 -1.09
C VAL A 14 19.32 12.43 -0.78
N ARG A 15 19.25 11.79 0.40
CA ARG A 15 20.13 10.66 0.75
C ARG A 15 19.42 9.36 0.42
N LEU A 16 20.04 8.56 -0.45
CA LEU A 16 19.50 7.28 -0.89
C LEU A 16 20.26 6.11 -0.28
N PRO A 17 19.57 5.08 0.23
CA PRO A 17 20.17 3.77 0.49
C PRO A 17 20.89 3.24 -0.76
N GLY A 18 22.02 2.55 -0.56
CA GLY A 18 22.90 2.13 -1.67
C GLY A 18 22.25 1.19 -2.69
N HIS A 19 21.24 0.41 -2.30
CA HIS A 19 20.48 -0.43 -3.24
C HIS A 19 19.55 0.41 -4.14
N LEU A 20 18.89 1.44 -3.58
CA LEU A 20 18.05 2.35 -4.36
C LEU A 20 18.88 3.17 -5.35
N TYR A 21 20.06 3.62 -4.92
CA TYR A 21 20.99 4.32 -5.82
C TYR A 21 21.37 3.45 -7.02
N ARG A 22 21.78 2.20 -6.79
CA ARG A 22 22.16 1.26 -7.87
C ARG A 22 21.01 1.02 -8.84
N TRP A 23 19.83 0.72 -8.32
CA TRP A 23 18.63 0.49 -9.14
C TRP A 23 18.22 1.72 -9.97
N LEU A 24 18.25 2.92 -9.37
CA LEU A 24 17.96 4.16 -10.11
C LEU A 24 19.04 4.48 -11.15
N ARG A 25 20.29 4.10 -10.89
CA ARG A 25 21.38 4.26 -11.85
C ARG A 25 21.22 3.34 -13.05
N GLU A 26 20.85 2.08 -12.84
CA GLU A 26 20.54 1.13 -13.92
C GLU A 26 19.44 1.66 -14.84
N LYS A 27 18.42 2.35 -14.29
CA LYS A 27 17.35 2.99 -15.09
C LYS A 27 17.85 4.19 -15.91
N VAL A 28 18.85 4.92 -15.42
CA VAL A 28 19.48 6.00 -16.21
C VAL A 28 20.36 5.39 -17.30
N ASP A 29 21.15 4.37 -16.95
CA ASP A 29 22.06 3.68 -17.87
C ASP A 29 21.28 2.95 -18.99
N SER A 30 20.07 2.46 -18.71
CA SER A 30 19.17 1.88 -19.71
C SER A 30 18.46 2.90 -20.61
N GLY A 31 18.61 4.20 -20.31
CA GLY A 31 17.96 5.28 -21.03
C GLY A 31 16.49 5.52 -20.65
N GLU A 32 15.97 4.87 -19.61
CA GLU A 32 14.60 5.13 -19.11
C GLU A 32 14.48 6.57 -18.58
N TYR A 33 15.58 7.13 -18.05
CA TYR A 33 15.64 8.50 -17.56
C TYR A 33 16.88 9.25 -18.04
N PRO A 34 16.76 10.56 -18.35
CA PRO A 34 17.92 11.36 -18.81
C PRO A 34 19.01 11.57 -17.76
N ASN A 35 18.67 11.54 -16.47
CA ASN A 35 19.61 11.70 -15.36
C ASN A 35 19.01 11.21 -14.03
N MET A 36 19.85 11.17 -13.00
CA MET A 36 19.46 10.69 -11.65
C MET A 36 18.36 11.53 -10.98
N ALA A 37 18.33 12.85 -11.20
CA ALA A 37 17.28 13.67 -10.60
C ALA A 37 15.91 13.31 -11.19
N GLN A 38 15.85 13.10 -12.51
CA GLN A 38 14.64 12.69 -13.21
C GLN A 38 14.22 11.27 -12.84
N SER A 39 15.16 10.34 -12.62
CA SER A 39 14.83 8.98 -12.17
C SER A 39 14.28 8.98 -10.74
N VAL A 40 14.87 9.73 -9.81
CA VAL A 40 14.36 9.88 -8.45
C VAL A 40 12.96 10.46 -8.45
N ILE A 41 12.77 11.60 -9.11
CA ILE A 41 11.47 12.29 -9.15
C ILE A 41 10.43 11.42 -9.85
N GLY A 42 10.81 10.82 -10.99
CA GLY A 42 9.93 9.96 -11.78
C GLY A 42 9.43 8.75 -11.00
N GLU A 43 10.32 8.00 -10.36
CA GLU A 43 9.95 6.81 -9.60
C GLU A 43 9.16 7.16 -8.32
N LEU A 44 9.51 8.23 -7.61
CA LEU A 44 8.72 8.71 -6.46
C LEU A 44 7.32 9.16 -6.88
N THR A 45 7.21 9.83 -8.03
CA THR A 45 5.92 10.28 -8.57
C THR A 45 5.06 9.08 -8.97
N LYS A 46 5.63 8.10 -9.71
CA LYS A 46 4.96 6.85 -10.05
C LYS A 46 4.45 6.13 -8.81
N ALA A 47 5.29 5.96 -7.79
CA ALA A 47 4.92 5.31 -6.54
C ALA A 47 3.75 6.04 -5.85
N ARG A 48 3.83 7.37 -5.73
CA ARG A 48 2.76 8.19 -5.15
C ARG A 48 1.46 8.07 -5.94
N THR A 49 1.50 8.12 -7.27
CA THR A 49 0.30 7.98 -8.11
C THR A 49 -0.35 6.62 -7.90
N LEU A 50 0.43 5.54 -7.80
CA LEU A 50 -0.09 4.20 -7.50
C LEU A 50 -0.75 4.14 -6.12
N GLU A 51 -0.17 4.79 -5.10
CA GLU A 51 -0.79 4.90 -3.78
C GLU A 51 -2.08 5.72 -3.80
N GLU A 52 -2.11 6.82 -4.54
CA GLU A 52 -3.30 7.66 -4.69
C GLU A 52 -4.44 6.93 -5.43
N VAL A 53 -4.11 6.15 -6.47
CA VAL A 53 -5.07 5.29 -7.17
C VAL A 53 -5.61 4.22 -6.22
N ARG A 54 -4.74 3.50 -5.50
CA ARG A 54 -5.16 2.53 -4.49
C ARG A 54 -6.06 3.16 -3.42
N ARG A 55 -5.74 4.37 -2.95
CA ARG A 55 -6.57 5.10 -1.98
C ARG A 55 -7.93 5.51 -2.55
N ARG A 56 -7.99 5.92 -3.84
CA ARG A 56 -9.22 6.28 -4.54
C ARG A 56 -10.09 5.09 -4.94
N GLU A 57 -9.50 3.91 -5.10
CA GLU A 57 -10.21 2.63 -5.25
C GLU A 57 -10.61 2.04 -3.87
N SER A 58 -9.93 2.46 -2.80
CA SER A 58 -10.20 2.09 -1.41
C SER A 58 -11.27 2.88 -0.63
N PRO A 59 -12.21 3.66 -1.19
CA PRO A 59 -13.42 4.05 -0.47
C PRO A 59 -14.40 2.88 -0.29
N TYR A 60 -14.30 1.83 -1.13
CA TYR A 60 -15.25 0.71 -1.13
C TYR A 60 -14.85 -0.48 -0.25
N TYR A 61 -13.56 -0.61 0.11
CA TYR A 61 -13.09 -1.73 0.93
C TYR A 61 -12.67 -1.35 2.35
N SER A 62 -12.70 -0.07 2.72
CA SER A 62 -12.19 0.37 4.02
C SER A 62 -13.26 0.58 5.10
N ILE A 63 -14.56 0.51 4.78
CA ILE A 63 -15.62 0.75 5.78
C ILE A 63 -16.84 -0.14 5.48
N ARG A 64 -17.06 -1.19 6.30
CA ARG A 64 -18.32 -1.95 6.50
C ARG A 64 -18.67 -3.14 5.59
N GLU A 65 -17.72 -3.95 5.18
CA GLU A 65 -18.04 -5.37 4.99
C GLU A 65 -17.06 -6.17 5.81
N GLU A 66 -17.55 -6.74 6.91
CA GLU A 66 -16.89 -7.84 7.60
C GLU A 66 -16.45 -8.82 6.51
N GLU A 67 -15.14 -8.98 6.30
CA GLU A 67 -14.58 -9.81 5.24
C GLU A 67 -15.39 -11.11 5.16
N PRO A 68 -15.88 -11.55 3.99
CA PRO A 68 -16.70 -12.75 3.87
C PRO A 68 -16.09 -13.97 4.56
N LEU A 69 -14.75 -14.02 4.61
CA LEU A 69 -13.98 -15.00 5.37
C LEU A 69 -14.08 -14.82 6.88
N VAL A 70 -13.97 -13.60 7.39
CA VAL A 70 -14.12 -13.30 8.83
C VAL A 70 -15.52 -13.67 9.30
N ARG A 71 -16.57 -13.32 8.55
CA ARG A 71 -17.95 -13.70 8.87
C ARG A 71 -18.11 -15.23 8.88
N MET A 72 -17.62 -15.91 7.85
CA MET A 72 -17.69 -17.37 7.74
C MET A 72 -16.94 -18.08 8.88
N VAL A 73 -15.77 -17.58 9.25
CA VAL A 73 -14.98 -18.12 10.38
C VAL A 73 -15.71 -17.89 11.71
N ASN A 74 -16.25 -16.70 11.93
CA ASN A 74 -17.00 -16.37 13.14
C ASN A 74 -18.25 -17.24 13.29
N GLU A 75 -19.03 -17.41 12.21
CA GLU A 75 -20.20 -18.30 12.20
C GLU A 75 -19.82 -19.74 12.54
N ARG A 76 -18.69 -20.23 12.01
CA ARG A 76 -18.19 -21.58 12.31
C ARG A 76 -17.76 -21.72 13.78
N ILE A 77 -17.06 -20.73 14.32
CA ILE A 77 -16.63 -20.70 15.74
C ILE A 77 -17.83 -20.69 16.67
N GLU A 78 -18.85 -19.88 16.37
CA GLU A 78 -20.08 -19.82 17.17
C GLU A 78 -20.89 -21.12 17.11
N GLY A 79 -20.86 -21.83 15.97
CA GLY A 79 -21.39 -23.20 15.86
C GLY A 79 -20.71 -24.16 16.84
N PHE A 80 -19.38 -24.21 16.83
CA PHE A 80 -18.62 -25.06 17.74
C PHE A 80 -18.82 -24.69 19.22
N ARG A 81 -18.93 -23.40 19.54
CA ARG A 81 -19.21 -22.95 20.91
C ARG A 81 -20.54 -23.50 21.42
N ARG A 82 -21.59 -23.45 20.60
CA ARG A 82 -22.91 -24.02 20.97
C ARG A 82 -22.83 -25.52 21.16
N GLU A 83 -22.26 -26.25 20.21
CA GLU A 83 -22.12 -27.71 20.32
C GLU A 83 -21.35 -28.14 21.57
N LEU A 84 -20.27 -27.43 21.90
CA LEU A 84 -19.47 -27.69 23.10
C LEU A 84 -20.26 -27.40 24.37
N LEU A 85 -21.01 -26.29 24.41
CA LEU A 85 -21.86 -25.94 25.55
C LEU A 85 -22.95 -26.99 25.78
N ASP A 86 -23.60 -27.45 24.71
CA ASP A 86 -24.64 -28.49 24.78
C ASP A 86 -24.07 -29.83 25.28
N GLU A 87 -22.86 -30.20 24.84
CA GLU A 87 -22.16 -31.39 25.31
C GLU A 87 -21.79 -31.30 26.80
N VAL A 88 -21.27 -30.16 27.24
CA VAL A 88 -20.95 -29.90 28.65
C VAL A 88 -22.20 -29.96 29.51
N GLU A 89 -23.31 -29.39 29.06
CA GLU A 89 -24.57 -29.40 29.79
C GLU A 89 -25.17 -30.81 29.89
N ARG A 90 -25.11 -31.61 28.82
CA ARG A 90 -25.53 -33.03 28.86
C ARG A 90 -24.72 -33.83 29.87
N ARG A 91 -23.39 -33.65 29.92
CA ARG A 91 -22.52 -34.33 30.90
C ARG A 91 -22.74 -33.87 32.34
N ARG A 92 -23.30 -32.69 32.55
CA ARG A 92 -23.62 -32.15 33.88
C ARG A 92 -24.97 -32.64 34.40
N ARG A 93 -25.90 -33.00 33.49
CA ARG A 93 -27.27 -33.42 33.82
C ARG A 93 -27.46 -34.95 33.84
N GLY A 94 -26.53 -35.73 33.30
CA GLY A 94 -26.47 -37.19 33.43
C GLY A 94 -25.54 -37.61 34.56
#